data_AF-A0A923RQP4-F1
#
_entry.id   AF-A0A923RQP4-F1
#
_cell.length_a   1.000
_cell.length_b   1.000
_cell.length_c   1.000
_cell.angle_alpha   90.00
_cell.angle_beta   90.00
_cell.angle_gamma   90.00
#
_symmetry.space_group_name_H-M   'P 1'
#
loop_
_entity.id
_entity.type
_entity.pdbx_description
1 polymer ?
#
loop_
_entity_poly.entity_id
_entity_poly.type
_entity_poly.pdbx_seq_one_letter_code
_entity_poly.pdbx_strand_id
1 'polypeptide(L)'
;MGWAEKELKRAKLKKKIDEIMKSPEYKKREQEENLRVFLIYCIISVDYLYRQEKYRAKRIKRFLDFVKQQMKYVSEDDEYDFKLLNDELEKETGVNVMEYMGFWEDGQ
;
A
#
# COMPACT_ATOMS: atom_id res chain seq x y z
N MET A 1 -34.37 22.60 -12.76
CA MET A 1 -34.00 22.10 -11.42
C MET A 1 -33.34 23.21 -10.64
N GLY A 2 -33.93 23.56 -9.49
CA GLY A 2 -33.44 24.64 -8.64
C GLY A 2 -32.13 24.27 -7.94
N TRP A 3 -31.34 25.26 -7.57
CA TRP A 3 -30.04 25.09 -6.91
C TRP A 3 -30.14 24.25 -5.62
N ALA A 4 -31.23 24.43 -4.87
CA ALA A 4 -31.54 23.65 -3.67
C ALA A 4 -31.73 22.13 -3.92
N GLU A 5 -32.33 21.75 -5.06
CA GLU A 5 -32.49 20.32 -5.41
C GLU A 5 -31.15 19.67 -5.80
N LYS A 6 -30.24 20.44 -6.40
CA LYS A 6 -28.90 19.95 -6.76
C LYS A 6 -28.06 19.69 -5.52
N GLU A 7 -28.07 20.61 -4.55
CA GLU A 7 -27.38 20.45 -3.27
C GLU A 7 -27.96 19.29 -2.45
N LEU A 8 -29.28 19.14 -2.40
CA LEU A 8 -29.91 18.02 -1.72
C LEU A 8 -29.55 16.66 -2.37
N LYS A 9 -29.44 16.60 -3.71
CA LYS A 9 -28.99 15.40 -4.41
C LYS A 9 -27.52 15.08 -4.12
N ARG A 10 -26.65 16.09 -4.07
CA ARG A 10 -25.22 15.92 -3.71
C ARG A 10 -25.04 15.43 -2.28
N ALA A 11 -25.76 16.01 -1.32
CA ALA A 11 -25.73 15.59 0.07
C ALA A 11 -26.19 14.14 0.25
N LYS A 12 -27.27 13.72 -0.44
CA LYS A 12 -27.74 12.34 -0.44
C LYS A 12 -26.75 11.36 -1.08
N LEU A 13 -26.08 11.78 -2.15
CA LEU A 13 -25.04 10.97 -2.80
C LEU A 13 -23.83 10.79 -1.87
N LYS A 14 -23.33 11.87 -1.28
CA LYS A 14 -22.21 11.84 -0.33
C LYS A 14 -22.51 10.91 0.85
N LYS A 15 -23.71 11.02 1.45
CA LYS A 15 -24.13 10.15 2.55
C LYS A 15 -24.15 8.66 2.16
N LYS A 16 -24.60 8.33 0.95
CA LYS A 16 -24.57 6.95 0.44
C LYS A 16 -23.16 6.43 0.21
N ILE A 17 -22.26 7.28 -0.29
CA ILE A 17 -20.83 6.93 -0.43
C ILE A 17 -20.23 6.67 0.96
N ASP A 18 -20.48 7.55 1.94
CA ASP A 18 -20.02 7.38 3.31
C ASP A 18 -20.56 6.10 3.97
N GLU A 19 -21.84 5.75 3.73
CA GLU A 19 -22.47 4.51 4.21
C GLU A 19 -21.86 3.26 3.54
N ILE A 20 -21.55 3.32 2.25
CA ILE A 20 -20.88 2.24 1.51
C ILE A 20 -19.45 2.05 2.01
N MET A 21 -18.67 3.14 2.17
CA MET A 21 -17.30 3.08 2.69
C MET A 21 -17.24 2.55 4.13
N LYS A 22 -18.30 2.77 4.92
CA LYS A 22 -18.43 2.24 6.28
C LYS A 22 -18.99 0.83 6.35
N SER A 23 -19.44 0.25 5.23
CA SER A 23 -20.03 -1.10 5.22
C SER A 23 -18.96 -2.16 5.50
N PRO A 24 -19.27 -3.19 6.31
CA PRO A 24 -18.35 -4.30 6.54
C PRO A 24 -17.94 -5.03 5.26
N GLU A 25 -18.82 -5.11 4.25
CA GLU A 25 -18.50 -5.74 2.97
C GLU A 25 -17.55 -4.91 2.11
N TYR A 26 -17.60 -3.58 2.19
CA TYR A 26 -16.64 -2.72 1.51
C TYR A 26 -15.26 -2.86 2.14
N LYS A 27 -15.17 -2.76 3.48
CA LYS A 27 -13.92 -2.97 4.23
C LYS A 27 -13.31 -4.35 3.98
N LYS A 28 -14.14 -5.40 3.91
CA LYS A 28 -13.68 -6.76 3.61
C LYS A 28 -13.14 -6.89 2.18
N ARG A 29 -13.81 -6.31 1.18
CA ARG A 29 -13.31 -6.30 -0.21
C ARG A 29 -12.03 -5.52 -0.36
N GLU A 30 -11.95 -4.35 0.27
CA GLU A 30 -10.73 -3.53 0.29
C GLU A 30 -9.57 -4.28 0.97
N GLN A 31 -9.81 -4.97 2.08
CA GLN A 31 -8.81 -5.83 2.72
C GLN A 31 -8.38 -7.00 1.83
N GLU A 32 -9.31 -7.66 1.13
CA GLU A 32 -9.01 -8.74 0.20
C GLU A 32 -8.20 -8.24 -1.01
N GLU A 33 -8.53 -7.06 -1.55
CA GLU A 33 -7.80 -6.41 -2.64
C GLU A 33 -6.40 -5.98 -2.19
N ASN A 34 -6.27 -5.34 -1.04
CA ASN A 34 -4.97 -4.96 -0.46
C ASN A 34 -4.08 -6.18 -0.21
N LEU A 35 -4.64 -7.26 0.34
CA LEU A 35 -3.92 -8.52 0.54
C LEU A 35 -3.48 -9.12 -0.81
N ARG A 36 -4.34 -9.05 -1.82
CA ARG A 36 -4.00 -9.54 -3.16
C ARG A 36 -2.85 -8.74 -3.78
N VAL A 37 -2.88 -7.41 -3.71
CA VAL A 37 -1.80 -6.54 -4.21
C VAL A 37 -0.48 -6.85 -3.49
N PHE A 38 -0.52 -6.97 -2.16
CA PHE A 38 0.66 -7.33 -1.37
C PHE A 38 1.25 -8.69 -1.75
N LEU A 39 0.41 -9.71 -1.93
CA LEU A 39 0.85 -11.04 -2.35
C LEU A 39 1.48 -11.02 -3.75
N ILE A 40 0.91 -10.25 -4.69
CA ILE A 40 1.49 -10.06 -6.03
C ILE A 40 2.88 -9.43 -5.93
N TYR A 41 3.05 -8.39 -5.10
CA TYR A 41 4.35 -7.76 -4.88
C TYR A 41 5.39 -8.75 -4.33
N CYS A 42 5.01 -9.59 -3.37
CA CYS A 42 5.89 -10.63 -2.84
C CYS A 42 6.30 -11.64 -3.92
N ILE A 43 5.37 -12.04 -4.80
CA ILE A 43 5.65 -12.98 -5.90
C ILE A 43 6.62 -12.36 -6.91
N ILE A 44 6.40 -11.11 -7.33
CA ILE A 44 7.29 -10.39 -8.25
C ILE A 44 8.71 -10.28 -7.66
N SER A 45 8.79 -9.93 -6.37
CA SER A 45 10.07 -9.83 -5.66
C SER A 45 10.81 -11.17 -5.63
N VAL A 46 10.11 -12.27 -5.32
CA VAL A 46 10.72 -13.62 -5.30
C VAL A 46 11.15 -14.05 -6.70
N ASP A 47 10.38 -13.74 -7.74
CA ASP A 47 10.75 -14.05 -9.12
C ASP A 47 12.05 -13.32 -9.53
N TYR A 48 12.16 -12.02 -9.23
CA TYR A 48 13.37 -11.25 -9.44
C TYR A 48 14.57 -11.83 -8.68
N LEU A 49 14.41 -12.06 -7.37
CA LEU A 49 15.49 -12.61 -6.52
C LEU A 49 15.95 -14.00 -6.99
N TYR A 50 15.03 -14.85 -7.46
CA TYR A 50 15.37 -16.18 -7.97
C TYR A 50 16.05 -16.09 -9.34
N ARG A 51 15.48 -15.34 -10.29
CA ARG A 51 15.94 -15.34 -11.69
C ARG A 51 17.15 -14.45 -11.92
N GLN A 52 17.18 -13.25 -11.32
CA GLN A 52 18.23 -12.27 -11.52
C GLN A 52 19.34 -12.45 -10.47
N GLU A 53 18.99 -12.46 -9.19
CA GLU A 53 19.96 -12.55 -8.09
C GLU A 53 20.37 -13.98 -7.73
N LYS A 54 19.83 -14.98 -8.43
CA LYS A 54 20.12 -16.43 -8.27
C LYS A 54 19.94 -16.94 -6.83
N TYR A 55 19.00 -16.35 -6.09
CA TYR A 55 18.69 -16.80 -4.73
C TYR A 55 18.13 -18.22 -4.75
N ARG A 56 18.65 -19.07 -3.87
CA ARG A 56 18.10 -20.41 -3.62
C ARG A 56 17.06 -20.35 -2.50
N ALA A 57 16.28 -21.42 -2.35
CA ALA A 57 15.17 -21.52 -1.40
C ALA A 57 15.49 -20.99 0.03
N LYS A 58 16.69 -21.27 0.56
CA LYS A 58 17.10 -20.74 1.89
C LYS A 58 17.13 -19.21 1.95
N ARG A 59 17.65 -18.54 0.91
CA ARG A 59 17.71 -17.08 0.83
C ARG A 59 16.33 -16.47 0.58
N ILE A 60 15.53 -17.09 -0.28
CA ILE A 60 14.14 -16.69 -0.53
C ILE A 60 13.31 -16.73 0.76
N LYS A 61 13.40 -17.82 1.53
CA LYS A 61 12.69 -17.95 2.82
C LYS A 61 13.11 -16.85 3.80
N ARG A 62 14.41 -16.57 3.92
CA ARG A 62 14.90 -15.47 4.78
C ARG A 62 14.34 -14.10 4.37
N PHE A 63 14.25 -13.82 3.07
CA PHE A 63 13.60 -12.60 2.58
C PHE A 63 12.11 -12.56 2.95
N LEU A 64 11.37 -13.64 2.72
CA LEU A 64 9.94 -13.70 3.07
C LEU A 64 9.70 -13.63 4.59
N ASP A 65 10.59 -14.20 5.40
CA ASP A 65 10.52 -14.10 6.87
C ASP A 65 10.76 -12.65 7.32
N PHE A 66 11.70 -11.94 6.68
CA PHE A 66 11.90 -10.50 6.90
C PHE A 66 10.64 -9.70 6.54
N VAL A 67 10.05 -9.93 5.36
CA VAL A 67 8.80 -9.27 4.94
C VAL A 67 7.68 -9.52 5.94
N LYS A 68 7.49 -10.76 6.41
CA LYS A 68 6.49 -11.09 7.44
C LYS A 68 6.73 -10.34 8.75
N GLN A 69 7.98 -10.14 9.14
CA GLN A 69 8.32 -9.38 10.34
C GLN A 69 7.98 -7.89 10.15
N GLN A 70 8.30 -7.30 9.00
CA GLN A 70 7.96 -5.90 8.70
C GLN A 70 6.44 -5.67 8.73
N MET A 71 5.65 -6.61 8.19
CA MET A 71 4.19 -6.50 8.23
C MET A 71 3.59 -6.45 9.63
N LYS A 72 4.26 -7.03 10.64
CA LYS A 72 3.80 -6.91 12.03
C LYS A 72 3.94 -5.47 12.54
N TYR A 73 5.06 -4.82 12.23
CA TYR A 73 5.27 -3.41 12.59
C TYR A 73 4.25 -2.50 11.90
N VAL A 74 3.98 -2.71 10.60
CA VAL A 74 2.95 -1.96 9.86
C VAL A 74 1.55 -2.14 10.48
N SER A 75 1.25 -3.31 11.06
CA SER A 75 -0.07 -3.56 11.69
C SER A 75 -0.19 -3.04 13.12
N GLU A 76 0.93 -2.76 13.79
CA GLU A 76 0.98 -2.35 15.20
C GLU A 76 1.24 -0.84 15.36
N ASP A 77 1.70 -0.17 14.30
CA ASP A 77 2.08 1.23 14.28
C ASP A 77 1.21 2.03 13.30
N ASP A 78 0.22 2.76 13.83
CA ASP A 78 -0.65 3.65 13.06
C ASP A 78 0.15 4.82 12.41
N GLU A 79 1.39 5.04 12.84
CA GLU A 79 2.33 6.05 12.34
C GLU A 79 3.52 5.44 11.60
N TYR A 80 3.44 4.19 11.09
CA TYR A 80 4.55 3.60 10.32
C TYR A 80 4.92 4.48 9.12
N ASP A 81 5.94 5.31 9.29
CA ASP A 81 6.26 6.37 8.35
C ASP A 81 7.17 5.82 7.25
N PHE A 82 6.53 5.38 6.16
CA PHE A 82 7.22 4.94 4.95
C PHE A 82 8.16 6.02 4.39
N LYS A 83 7.93 7.30 4.69
CA LYS A 83 8.84 8.38 4.25
C LYS A 83 10.15 8.30 5.02
N LEU A 84 10.12 8.13 6.33
CA LEU A 84 11.34 8.01 7.13
C LEU A 84 12.18 6.81 6.70
N LEU A 85 11.53 5.65 6.46
CA LEU A 85 12.23 4.47 5.95
C LEU A 85 12.83 4.73 4.56
N ASN A 86 12.08 5.38 3.67
CA ASN A 86 12.56 5.73 2.34
C ASN A 86 13.76 6.70 2.39
N ASP A 87 13.72 7.71 3.25
CA ASP A 87 14.78 8.70 3.41
C ASP A 87 16.07 8.06 3.96
N GLU A 88 15.96 7.15 4.93
CA GLU A 88 17.12 6.41 5.44
C GLU A 88 17.69 5.45 4.38
N LEU A 89 16.82 4.76 3.63
CA LEU A 89 17.27 3.91 2.52
C LEU A 89 17.94 4.72 1.40
N GLU A 90 17.45 5.92 1.11
CA GLU A 90 18.05 6.82 0.13
C GLU A 90 19.47 7.21 0.57
N LYS A 91 19.69 7.54 1.84
CA LYS A 91 21.03 7.86 2.36
C LYS A 91 22.02 6.71 2.17
N GLU A 92 21.56 5.47 2.34
CA GLU A 92 22.42 4.28 2.23
C GLU A 92 22.63 3.80 0.79
N THR A 93 21.59 3.86 -0.03
CA THR A 93 21.57 3.25 -1.38
C THR A 93 21.71 4.25 -2.51
N GLY A 94 21.49 5.54 -2.23
CA GLY A 94 21.41 6.61 -3.22
C GLY A 94 20.11 6.59 -4.04
N VAL A 95 19.10 5.80 -3.63
CA VAL A 95 17.84 5.64 -4.38
C VAL A 95 16.65 5.99 -3.51
N ASN A 96 15.91 7.03 -3.90
CA ASN A 96 14.58 7.32 -3.38
C ASN A 96 13.54 6.41 -4.06
N VAL A 97 12.98 5.45 -3.34
CA VAL A 97 12.07 4.44 -3.90
C VAL A 97 10.74 5.07 -4.29
N MET A 98 10.22 6.00 -3.48
CA MET A 98 8.95 6.68 -3.77
C MET A 98 9.05 7.54 -5.04
N GLU A 99 10.13 8.31 -5.19
CA GLU A 99 10.39 9.10 -6.40
C GLU A 99 10.57 8.21 -7.63
N TYR A 100 11.42 7.18 -7.55
CA TYR A 100 11.69 6.27 -8.67
C TYR A 100 10.42 5.58 -9.18
N MET A 101 9.50 5.25 -8.27
CA MET A 101 8.22 4.60 -8.59
C MET A 101 7.12 5.60 -8.98
N GLY A 102 7.39 6.91 -8.98
CA GLY A 102 6.44 7.95 -9.35
C GLY A 102 5.38 8.28 -8.30
N PHE A 103 5.65 8.00 -7.02
CA PHE A 103 4.77 8.27 -5.88
C PHE A 103 5.13 9.55 -5.11
N TRP A 104 6.09 10.33 -5.62
CA TRP A 104 6.34 11.67 -5.09
C TRP A 104 5.34 12.65 -5.72
N GLU A 105 4.40 13.15 -4.92
CA GLU A 105 3.64 14.34 -5.27
C GLU A 105 4.57 15.54 -5.06
N ASP A 106 5.01 16.17 -6.15
CA ASP A 106 5.62 17.49 -6.08
C ASP A 106 4.72 18.40 -5.24
N GLY A 107 5.30 19.02 -4.21
CA GLY A 107 4.61 19.95 -3.34
C GLY A 107 3.90 21.04 -4.14
N GLN A 108 2.57 21.11 -3.95
CA GLN A 108 1.83 22.36 -3.97
C GLN A 108 1.61 22.84 -2.54
#